data_AF-A0A916P9R5-F1
#
_entry.id   AF-A0A916P9R5-F1
#
_cell.length_a   1.000
_cell.length_b   1.000
_cell.length_c   1.000
_cell.angle_alpha   90.00
_cell.angle_beta   90.00
_cell.angle_gamma   90.00
#
_symmetry.space_group_name_H-M   'P 1'
#
loop_
_entity.id
_entity.type
_entity.pdbx_description
1 polymer ?
#
loop_
_entity_poly.entity_id
_entity_poly.type
_entity_poly.pdbx_seq_one_letter_code
_entity_poly.pdbx_strand_id
1 'polypeptide(L)'
;MRQLILLDAPVVLGWAGFRDVAQRYSLGMTEQLITEAIRAGQLARQPVRPLAQVLIGALDEAAMFIATADDPKRARRETRQVLRRLIDGMLNG
;
A
#
# COMPACT_ATOMS: atom_id res chain seq x y z
N MET A 1 -9.42 -28.05 4.71
CA MET A 1 -8.00 -27.92 4.30
C MET A 1 -7.70 -26.45 4.07
N ARG A 2 -6.64 -25.97 4.71
CA ARG A 2 -6.37 -24.58 5.12
C ARG A 2 -5.70 -23.83 3.97
N GLN A 3 -6.15 -22.59 3.70
CA GLN A 3 -5.49 -21.67 2.78
C GLN A 3 -4.10 -21.30 3.31
N LEU A 4 -3.08 -22.01 2.86
CA LEU A 4 -1.66 -21.75 3.10
C LEU A 4 -1.00 -21.65 1.73
N ILE A 5 -1.10 -20.45 1.15
CA ILE A 5 -0.21 -20.01 0.05
C ILE A 5 0.27 -18.57 0.34
N LEU A 6 -0.51 -17.77 1.08
CA LEU A 6 -0.07 -16.47 1.60
C LEU A 6 0.79 -16.53 2.88
N LEU A 7 1.01 -17.73 3.45
CA LEU A 7 1.74 -17.91 4.71
C LEU A 7 3.11 -18.60 4.55
N ASP A 8 3.46 -19.15 3.38
CA ASP A 8 4.70 -19.94 3.19
C ASP A 8 5.86 -19.16 2.53
N ALA A 9 5.65 -17.88 2.17
CA ALA A 9 6.71 -17.00 1.69
C ALA A 9 7.75 -16.50 2.75
N PRO A 10 7.55 -16.58 4.09
CA PRO A 10 8.51 -15.96 5.02
C PRO A 10 9.69 -16.87 5.45
N VAL A 11 9.78 -18.13 5.00
CA VAL A 11 10.73 -19.09 5.63
C VAL A 11 12.09 -19.21 4.92
N VAL A 12 12.25 -18.85 3.64
CA VAL A 12 13.49 -19.23 2.90
C VAL A 12 14.42 -18.05 2.56
N LEU A 13 14.01 -16.79 2.79
CA LEU A 13 14.87 -15.59 2.62
C LEU A 13 14.82 -14.60 3.81
N GLY A 14 13.99 -14.89 4.83
CA GLY A 14 13.61 -13.93 5.86
C GLY A 14 12.64 -12.87 5.32
N TRP A 15 11.49 -12.69 5.99
CA TRP A 15 10.45 -11.70 5.63
C TRP A 15 11.02 -10.29 5.37
N ALA A 16 12.15 -9.94 6.01
CA ALA A 16 12.86 -8.69 5.81
C ALA A 16 13.47 -8.52 4.41
N GLY A 17 14.05 -9.55 3.79
CA GLY A 17 14.68 -9.46 2.47
C GLY A 17 13.65 -9.34 1.34
N PHE A 18 12.54 -10.08 1.45
CA PHE A 18 11.39 -9.94 0.55
C PHE A 18 10.74 -8.56 0.70
N ARG A 19 10.58 -8.09 1.94
CA ARG A 19 10.04 -6.75 2.23
C ARG A 19 10.93 -5.64 1.67
N ASP A 20 12.25 -5.73 1.77
CA ASP A 20 13.17 -4.70 1.27
C ASP A 20 13.11 -4.60 -0.27
N VAL A 21 13.12 -5.73 -0.99
CA VAL A 21 12.99 -5.72 -2.45
C VAL A 21 11.60 -5.23 -2.88
N ALA A 22 10.53 -5.72 -2.24
CA ALA A 22 9.17 -5.28 -2.53
C ALA A 22 8.97 -3.79 -2.19
N GLN A 23 9.58 -3.28 -1.12
CA GLN A 23 9.55 -1.86 -0.76
C GLN A 23 10.30 -1.00 -1.77
N ARG A 24 11.48 -1.41 -2.24
CA ARG A 24 12.21 -0.63 -3.26
C ARG A 24 11.45 -0.55 -4.58
N TYR A 25 10.86 -1.65 -5.05
CA TYR A 25 10.05 -1.65 -6.27
C TYR A 25 8.75 -0.87 -6.11
N SER A 26 8.05 -1.04 -5.00
CA SER A 26 6.81 -0.28 -4.71
C SER A 26 7.09 1.21 -4.53
N LEU A 27 8.23 1.59 -3.95
CA LEU A 27 8.65 2.98 -3.80
C LEU A 27 8.85 3.65 -5.15
N GLY A 28 9.65 3.05 -6.05
CA GLY A 28 9.88 3.61 -7.38
C GLY A 28 8.59 3.80 -8.18
N MET A 29 7.70 2.81 -8.18
CA MET A 29 6.40 2.93 -8.86
C MET A 29 5.49 3.99 -8.23
N THR A 30 5.47 4.07 -6.89
CA THR A 30 4.63 5.05 -6.17
C THR A 30 5.12 6.48 -6.41
N GLU A 31 6.44 6.71 -6.40
CA GLU A 31 7.04 8.01 -6.71
C GLU A 31 6.72 8.45 -8.16
N GLN A 32 6.73 7.51 -9.11
CA GLN A 32 6.34 7.80 -10.50
C GLN A 32 4.86 8.20 -10.61
N LEU A 33 3.94 7.45 -10.01
CA LEU A 33 2.52 7.78 -10.04
C LEU A 33 2.22 9.15 -9.42
N ILE A 34 2.85 9.45 -8.28
CA ILE A 34 2.73 10.77 -7.63
C ILE A 34 3.27 11.88 -8.55
N THR A 35 4.43 11.65 -9.17
CA THR A 35 5.05 12.64 -10.07
C THR A 35 4.14 12.94 -11.26
N GLU A 36 3.55 11.91 -11.87
CA GLU A 36 2.64 12.08 -12.99
C GLU A 36 1.31 12.73 -12.57
N ALA A 37 0.75 12.39 -11.41
CA ALA A 37 -0.43 13.07 -10.88
C ALA A 37 -0.17 14.57 -10.62
N ILE A 38 1.02 14.93 -10.12
CA ILE A 38 1.43 16.34 -9.96
C ILE A 38 1.56 17.03 -11.32
N ARG A 39 2.18 16.37 -12.31
CA ARG A 39 2.32 16.89 -13.68
C ARG A 39 0.97 17.12 -14.35
N ALA A 40 0.01 16.23 -14.13
CA ALA A 40 -1.35 16.33 -14.65
C ALA A 40 -2.22 17.35 -13.89
N GLY A 41 -1.73 17.98 -12.82
CA GLY A 41 -2.51 18.89 -11.98
C GLY A 41 -3.54 18.21 -11.07
N GLN A 42 -3.56 16.87 -11.05
CA GLN A 42 -4.45 16.04 -10.25
C GLN A 42 -3.98 15.89 -8.80
N LEU A 43 -2.78 16.33 -8.48
CA LEU A 43 -2.24 16.32 -7.13
C LEU A 43 -1.46 17.61 -6.88
N ALA A 44 -1.66 18.22 -5.71
CA ALA A 44 -0.93 19.41 -5.32
C ALA A 44 0.59 19.16 -5.31
N ARG A 45 1.38 20.16 -5.75
CA ARG A 45 2.85 20.10 -5.72
C ARG A 45 3.33 19.93 -4.28
N GLN A 46 4.02 18.83 -4.00
CA GLN A 46 4.53 18.49 -2.67
C GLN A 46 5.72 17.51 -2.76
N PRO A 47 6.47 17.28 -1.67
CA PRO A 47 7.59 16.34 -1.68
C PRO A 47 7.16 14.90 -2.03
N VAL A 48 7.60 14.40 -3.19
CA VAL A 48 7.19 13.10 -3.76
C VAL A 48 7.59 11.93 -2.86
N ARG A 49 8.87 11.85 -2.48
CA ARG A 49 9.39 10.73 -1.70
C ARG A 49 8.77 10.59 -0.30
N PRO A 50 8.61 11.66 0.49
CA PRO A 50 7.87 11.59 1.75
C PRO A 50 6.42 11.11 1.56
N LEU A 51 5.72 11.60 0.54
CA LEU A 51 4.35 11.16 0.27
C LEU A 51 4.30 9.67 -0.10
N ALA A 52 5.20 9.22 -0.98
CA ALA A 52 5.30 7.82 -1.38
C ALA A 52 5.52 6.89 -0.17
N GLN A 53 6.42 7.28 0.75
CA GLN A 53 6.71 6.51 1.96
C GLN A 53 5.47 6.37 2.86
N VAL A 54 4.71 7.46 3.04
CA VAL A 54 3.48 7.45 3.84
C VAL A 54 2.41 6.57 3.21
N LEU A 55 2.20 6.66 1.89
CA LEU A 55 1.22 5.85 1.19
C LEU A 55 1.56 4.35 1.24
N ILE A 56 2.83 3.99 1.07
CA ILE A 56 3.28 2.60 1.19
C ILE A 56 3.04 2.09 2.61
N GLY A 57 3.38 2.87 3.64
CA GLY A 57 3.10 2.50 5.02
C GLY A 57 1.60 2.28 5.29
N ALA A 58 0.75 3.17 4.78
CA ALA A 58 -0.70 3.03 4.93
C ALA A 58 -1.25 1.76 4.23
N LEU A 59 -0.70 1.41 3.06
CA LEU A 59 -1.09 0.20 2.32
C LEU A 59 -0.58 -1.08 2.97
N ASP A 60 0.67 -1.08 3.47
CA ASP A 60 1.25 -2.19 4.25
C ASP A 60 0.39 -2.49 5.49
N GLU A 61 0.06 -1.45 6.27
CA GLU A 61 -0.79 -1.61 7.46
C GLU A 61 -2.22 -2.01 7.13
N ALA A 62 -2.80 -1.48 6.05
CA ALA A 62 -4.10 -1.91 5.56
C ALA A 62 -4.11 -3.42 5.20
N ALA A 63 -3.05 -3.91 4.55
CA ALA A 63 -2.90 -5.33 4.23
C ALA A 63 -2.76 -6.17 5.50
N MET A 64 -1.96 -5.73 6.46
CA MET A 64 -1.78 -6.42 7.75
C MET A 64 -3.09 -6.48 8.54
N PHE A 65 -3.84 -5.38 8.62
CA PHE A 65 -5.14 -5.33 9.29
C PHE A 65 -6.13 -6.33 8.69
N ILE A 66 -6.16 -6.47 7.36
CA ILE A 66 -7.04 -7.45 6.69
C ILE A 66 -6.56 -8.89 6.98
N ALA A 67 -5.25 -9.12 6.97
CA ALA A 67 -4.68 -10.45 7.13
C ALA A 67 -4.86 -11.03 8.54
N THR A 68 -4.96 -10.18 9.56
CA THR A 68 -5.08 -10.59 10.97
C THR A 68 -6.51 -10.50 11.53
N ALA A 69 -7.49 -10.10 10.71
CA ALA A 69 -8.88 -9.93 11.14
C ALA A 69 -9.63 -11.26 11.30
N ASP A 70 -10.52 -11.34 12.29
CA ASP A 70 -11.44 -12.47 12.50
C ASP A 70 -12.41 -12.65 11.32
N ASP A 71 -12.84 -11.54 10.69
CA ASP A 71 -13.61 -11.52 9.44
C ASP A 71 -12.85 -10.74 8.35
N PRO A 72 -11.98 -11.42 7.56
CA PRO A 72 -11.19 -10.78 6.50
C PRO A 72 -12.04 -10.16 5.40
N LYS A 73 -13.25 -10.69 5.13
CA LYS A 73 -14.13 -10.17 4.07
C LYS A 73 -14.71 -8.82 4.48
N ARG A 74 -15.15 -8.70 5.73
CA ARG A 74 -15.60 -7.43 6.30
C ARG A 74 -14.45 -6.43 6.41
N ALA A 75 -13.33 -6.84 7.00
CA ALA A 75 -12.15 -5.98 7.15
C ALA A 75 -11.68 -5.41 5.81
N ARG A 76 -11.62 -6.24 4.75
CA ARG A 76 -11.27 -5.78 3.40
C ARG A 76 -12.25 -4.74 2.86
N ARG A 77 -13.56 -4.94 3.06
CA ARG A 77 -14.59 -4.00 2.59
C ARG A 77 -14.44 -2.62 3.24
N GLU A 78 -14.28 -2.61 4.55
CA GLU A 78 -14.14 -1.38 5.35
C GLU A 78 -12.82 -0.67 5.03
N THR A 79 -11.71 -1.42 5.01
CA THR A 79 -10.37 -0.90 4.69
C THR A 79 -10.33 -0.30 3.28
N ARG A 80 -10.93 -0.96 2.28
CA ARG A 80 -11.04 -0.43 0.91
C ARG A 80 -11.82 0.89 0.88
N GLN A 81 -12.87 1.01 1.70
CA GLN A 81 -13.67 2.23 1.78
C GLN A 81 -12.83 3.40 2.34
N VAL A 82 -12.01 3.14 3.36
CA VAL A 82 -11.11 4.13 3.95
C VAL A 82 -10.01 4.53 2.97
N LEU A 83 -9.32 3.57 2.36
CA LEU A 83 -8.27 3.85 1.37
C LEU A 83 -8.80 4.65 0.19
N ARG A 84 -10.02 4.35 -0.28
CA ARG A 84 -10.64 5.12 -1.35
C ARG A 84 -10.86 6.58 -0.93
N ARG A 85 -11.43 6.83 0.26
CA ARG A 85 -11.60 8.20 0.76
C ARG A 85 -10.27 8.95 0.93
N LEU A 86 -9.22 8.26 1.37
CA LEU A 86 -7.88 8.84 1.53
C LEU A 86 -7.32 9.29 0.17
N ILE A 87 -7.39 8.43 -0.84
CA ILE A 87 -6.90 8.74 -2.19
C ILE A 87 -7.77 9.81 -2.85
N ASP A 88 -9.09 9.66 -2.81
CA ASP A 88 -10.04 10.63 -3.38
C ASP A 88 -9.87 12.02 -2.72
N GLY A 89 -9.63 12.09 -1.40
CA GLY A 89 -9.41 13.35 -0.69
C GLY A 89 -8.03 13.98 -0.92
N MET A 90 -7.06 13.21 -1.40
CA MET A 90 -5.71 13.68 -1.72
C MET A 90 -5.61 14.20 -3.16
N LEU A 91 -6.38 13.63 -4.08
CA LEU A 91 -6.40 14.02 -5.49
C LEU A 91 -7.34 15.21 -5.71
N ASN A 92 -6.94 16.10 -6.61
CA ASN A 92 -7.77 17.17 -7.14
C ASN A 92 -8.61 16.58 -8.29
N GLY A 93 -9.75 15.97 -7.96
CA GLY A 93 -10.67 15.37 -8.94
C GLY A 93 -11.89 14.71 -8.31
#